data_AF-A0A919MVF5-F1
#
_entry.id   AF-A0A919MVF5-F1
#
_cell.length_a   1.000
_cell.length_b   1.000
_cell.length_c   1.000
_cell.angle_alpha   90.00
_cell.angle_beta   90.00
_cell.angle_gamma   90.00
#
_symmetry.space_group_name_H-M   'P 1'
#
loop_
_entity.id
_entity.type
_entity.pdbx_description
1 polymer ?
#
loop_
_entity_poly.entity_id
_entity_poly.type
_entity_poly.pdbx_seq_one_letter_code
_entity_poly.pdbx_strand_id
1 'polypeptide(L)'
;MTEIRAGAGRARIVLPDELDPHRVRVLVLDDGVEPLTVAAVDRSLPPQCHAGICRVLAHVTHVPEGRVLLCVGPPAAAGGPLVASEAVQHAIEDAVAWAAFAARSTCRPARLGGTTGPIQVDDAEGRPIALLTSVDGAPAPDAVERDGLVALALTAGVTARLADLVDAPH
;
A
#
# COMPACT_ATOMS: atom_id res chain seq x y z
N MET A 1 6.57 -19.69 -16.85
CA MET A 1 5.54 -19.04 -16.02
C MET A 1 6.23 -18.65 -14.74
N THR A 2 6.48 -17.36 -14.56
CA THR A 2 7.11 -16.87 -13.34
C THR A 2 5.99 -16.71 -12.31
N GLU A 3 6.12 -17.38 -11.18
CA GLU A 3 5.10 -17.38 -10.14
C GLU A 3 5.08 -16.01 -9.45
N ILE A 4 3.95 -15.29 -9.53
CA ILE A 4 3.77 -14.02 -8.82
C ILE A 4 3.88 -14.29 -7.32
N ARG A 5 4.66 -13.47 -6.63
CA ARG A 5 4.75 -13.45 -5.18
C ARG A 5 4.16 -12.16 -4.66
N ALA A 6 3.36 -12.26 -3.60
CA ALA A 6 2.81 -11.10 -2.92
C ALA A 6 3.12 -11.15 -1.43
N GLY A 7 3.38 -9.98 -0.87
CA GLY A 7 3.55 -9.79 0.56
C GLY A 7 2.95 -8.46 0.98
N ALA A 8 2.37 -8.41 2.18
CA ALA A 8 1.65 -7.24 2.65
C ALA A 8 2.08 -6.88 4.06
N GLY A 9 2.15 -5.58 4.32
CA GLY A 9 2.64 -5.04 5.58
C GLY A 9 1.86 -3.80 5.97
N ARG A 10 1.85 -3.53 7.27
CA ARG A 10 1.18 -2.36 7.84
C ARG A 10 1.97 -1.82 9.00
N ALA A 11 1.90 -0.51 9.19
CA ALA A 11 2.47 0.16 10.34
C ALA A 11 1.60 1.34 10.74
N ARG A 12 1.72 1.74 12.01
CA ARG A 12 1.11 2.97 12.52
C ARG A 12 2.09 4.12 12.36
N ILE A 13 1.59 5.25 11.90
CA ILE A 13 2.30 6.52 11.94
C ILE A 13 2.00 7.11 13.32
N VAL A 14 3.02 7.15 14.18
CA VAL A 14 2.89 7.66 15.54
C VAL A 14 3.33 9.12 15.55
N LEU A 15 2.35 10.02 15.62
CA LEU A 15 2.61 11.46 15.73
C LEU A 15 2.46 11.91 17.19
N PRO A 16 3.23 12.93 17.62
CA PRO A 16 3.00 13.57 18.91
C PRO A 16 1.56 14.10 19.01
N ASP A 17 0.92 13.88 20.15
CA ASP A 17 -0.40 14.44 20.51
C ASP A 17 -1.61 13.93 19.70
N GLU A 18 -1.44 12.88 18.88
CA GLU A 18 -2.52 12.31 18.10
C GLU A 18 -3.15 11.08 18.78
N LEU A 19 -4.46 11.16 19.05
CA LEU A 19 -5.22 10.10 19.71
C LEU A 19 -5.59 8.93 18.78
N ASP A 20 -5.64 9.17 17.46
CA ASP A 20 -6.02 8.16 16.47
C ASP A 20 -4.86 7.88 15.51
N PRO A 21 -4.17 6.73 15.64
CA PRO A 21 -2.97 6.46 14.86
C PRO A 21 -3.30 6.21 13.39
N HIS A 22 -2.79 7.06 12.51
CA HIS A 22 -2.81 6.82 11.07
C HIS A 22 -2.05 5.55 10.73
N ARG A 23 -2.41 4.96 9.59
CA ARG A 23 -1.77 3.74 9.12
C ARG A 23 -1.20 3.95 7.73
N VAL A 24 -0.09 3.28 7.50
CA VAL A 24 0.42 2.98 6.18
C VAL A 24 0.26 1.49 5.94
N ARG A 25 -0.22 1.15 4.75
CA ARG A 25 -0.37 -0.21 4.25
C ARG A 25 0.48 -0.35 3.00
N VAL A 26 1.25 -1.41 2.90
CA VAL A 26 2.14 -1.68 1.76
C VAL A 26 1.85 -3.07 1.21
N LEU A 27 1.75 -3.18 -0.10
CA LEU A 27 1.70 -4.42 -0.86
C LEU A 27 2.90 -4.44 -1.81
N VAL A 28 3.65 -5.54 -1.78
CA VAL A 28 4.69 -5.84 -2.75
C VAL A 28 4.18 -6.96 -3.64
N LEU A 29 4.24 -6.74 -4.96
CA LEU A 29 4.00 -7.74 -5.98
C LEU A 29 5.32 -7.97 -6.71
N ASP A 30 5.77 -9.22 -6.79
CA ASP A 30 7.04 -9.60 -7.40
C ASP A 30 6.80 -10.76 -8.36
N ASP A 31 6.85 -10.46 -9.66
CA ASP A 31 6.73 -11.42 -10.76
C ASP A 31 8.11 -11.87 -11.28
N GLY A 32 9.20 -11.49 -10.61
CA GLY A 32 10.59 -11.78 -10.98
C GLY A 32 11.13 -10.95 -12.16
N VAL A 33 10.34 -10.06 -12.77
CA VAL A 33 10.75 -9.25 -13.93
C VAL A 33 10.52 -7.76 -13.65
N GLU A 34 9.31 -7.41 -13.26
CA GLU A 34 8.85 -6.05 -13.04
C GLU A 34 8.10 -5.92 -11.70
N PRO A 35 8.82 -5.98 -10.56
CA PRO A 35 8.16 -5.90 -9.28
C PRO A 35 7.52 -4.52 -9.07
N LEU A 36 6.41 -4.51 -8.33
CA LEU A 36 5.57 -3.35 -8.07
C LEU A 36 5.37 -3.20 -6.55
N THR A 37 5.52 -1.98 -6.05
CA THR A 37 5.17 -1.65 -4.67
C THR A 37 4.01 -0.68 -4.66
N VAL A 38 2.95 -1.02 -3.94
CA VAL A 38 1.78 -0.15 -3.72
C VAL A 38 1.71 0.19 -2.25
N ALA A 39 1.68 1.48 -1.92
CA ALA A 39 1.49 1.96 -0.57
C ALA A 39 0.22 2.81 -0.49
N ALA A 40 -0.59 2.63 0.54
CA ALA A 40 -1.68 3.55 0.88
C ALA A 40 -1.46 4.14 2.28
N VAL A 41 -1.63 5.45 2.39
CA VAL A 41 -1.57 6.17 3.67
C VAL A 41 -2.92 6.78 3.95
N ASP A 42 -3.48 6.56 5.14
CA ASP A 42 -4.86 6.93 5.51
C ASP A 42 -5.09 8.44 5.73
N ARG A 43 -4.16 9.30 5.32
CA ARG A 43 -4.27 10.75 5.49
C ARG A 43 -3.47 11.49 4.42
N SER A 44 -3.93 12.69 4.08
CA SER A 44 -3.16 13.67 3.31
C SER A 44 -1.76 13.88 3.89
N LEU A 45 -0.74 13.75 3.05
CA LEU A 45 0.65 13.95 3.42
C LEU A 45 1.12 15.36 3.03
N PRO A 46 2.06 15.95 3.77
CA PRO A 46 2.78 17.12 3.30
C PRO A 46 3.48 16.81 1.96
N PRO A 47 3.40 17.68 0.93
CA PRO A 47 3.95 17.40 -0.40
C PRO A 47 5.43 16.99 -0.39
N GLN A 48 6.23 17.56 0.52
CA GLN A 48 7.65 17.25 0.65
C GLN A 48 7.95 15.82 1.14
N CYS A 49 7.00 15.16 1.81
CA CYS A 49 7.18 13.78 2.26
C CYS A 49 7.09 12.79 1.09
N HIS A 50 6.43 13.14 -0.02
CA HIS A 50 6.18 12.21 -1.12
C HIS A 50 7.46 11.60 -1.70
N ALA A 51 8.46 12.43 -2.00
CA ALA A 51 9.72 11.96 -2.56
C ALA A 51 10.52 11.09 -1.57
N GLY A 52 10.51 11.44 -0.28
CA GLY A 52 11.14 10.64 0.79
C GLY A 52 10.50 9.26 0.91
N ILE A 53 9.18 9.21 0.96
CA ILE A 53 8.39 7.97 1.05
C ILE A 53 8.67 7.05 -0.14
N CYS A 54 8.65 7.57 -1.37
CA CYS A 54 8.94 6.75 -2.55
C CYS A 54 10.36 6.16 -2.52
N ARG A 55 11.36 6.93 -2.07
CA ARG A 55 12.74 6.44 -1.90
C ARG A 55 12.83 5.34 -0.83
N VAL A 56 12.18 5.54 0.32
CA VAL A 56 12.15 4.54 1.40
C VAL A 56 11.50 3.25 0.91
N LEU A 57 10.33 3.34 0.27
CA LEU A 57 9.63 2.19 -0.31
C LEU A 57 10.54 1.45 -1.28
N ALA A 58 11.11 2.16 -2.27
CA ALA A 58 11.98 1.57 -3.27
C ALA A 58 13.21 0.87 -2.67
N HIS A 59 13.83 1.51 -1.68
CA HIS A 59 15.00 0.98 -1.00
C HIS A 59 14.67 -0.31 -0.22
N VAL A 60 13.61 -0.28 0.59
CA VAL A 60 13.25 -1.39 1.49
C VAL A 60 12.64 -2.57 0.74
N THR A 61 11.82 -2.33 -0.28
CA THR A 61 11.19 -3.42 -1.05
C THR A 61 12.07 -3.93 -2.19
N HIS A 62 13.19 -3.27 -2.47
CA HIS A 62 14.05 -3.50 -3.64
C HIS A 62 13.31 -3.33 -4.98
N VAL A 63 12.30 -2.47 -5.00
CA VAL A 63 11.54 -2.12 -6.21
C VAL A 63 12.02 -0.77 -6.73
N PRO A 64 12.26 -0.59 -8.05
CA PRO A 64 12.66 0.71 -8.59
C PRO A 64 11.65 1.81 -8.25
N GLU A 65 12.11 3.04 -7.96
CA GLU A 65 11.22 4.16 -7.60
C GLU A 65 10.11 4.42 -8.63
N GLY A 66 10.38 4.23 -9.93
CA GLY A 66 9.38 4.37 -11.00
C GLY A 66 8.26 3.31 -10.99
N ARG A 67 8.40 2.29 -10.14
CA ARG A 67 7.45 1.18 -9.90
C ARG A 67 6.88 1.23 -8.48
N VAL A 68 7.01 2.36 -7.80
CA VAL A 68 6.32 2.63 -6.53
C VAL A 68 5.07 3.45 -6.82
N LEU A 69 3.92 2.96 -6.34
CA LEU A 69 2.64 3.66 -6.41
C LEU A 69 2.24 4.06 -4.99
N LEU A 70 2.14 5.37 -4.75
CA LEU A 70 1.72 5.92 -3.47
C LEU A 70 0.30 6.49 -3.58
N CYS A 71 -0.62 5.90 -2.84
CA CYS A 71 -1.98 6.38 -2.65
C CYS A 71 -2.07 7.13 -1.33
N VAL A 72 -2.64 8.32 -1.36
CA VAL A 72 -2.78 9.17 -0.18
C VAL A 72 -4.26 9.41 0.04
N GLY A 73 -4.75 9.05 1.22
CA GLY A 73 -6.13 9.25 1.63
C GLY A 73 -6.49 10.73 1.78
N PRO A 74 -7.79 11.04 1.89
CA PRO A 74 -8.24 12.41 2.15
C PRO A 74 -7.69 12.93 3.48
N PRO A 75 -7.67 14.25 3.71
CA PRO A 75 -7.41 14.80 5.03
C PRO A 75 -8.40 14.20 6.05
N ALA A 76 -7.94 13.92 7.27
CA ALA A 76 -8.81 13.33 8.29
C ALA A 76 -9.95 14.30 8.65
N ALA A 77 -11.13 13.76 8.90
CA ALA A 77 -12.33 14.57 9.20
C ALA A 77 -12.20 15.44 10.46
N ALA A 78 -11.30 15.09 11.39
CA ALA A 78 -11.16 15.75 12.70
C ALA A 78 -9.75 16.31 13.00
N GLY A 79 -8.82 16.31 12.03
CA GLY A 79 -7.48 16.84 12.20
C GLY A 79 -7.08 17.53 10.91
N GLY A 80 -6.77 18.83 10.99
CA GLY A 80 -6.31 19.59 9.84
C GLY A 80 -5.10 18.94 9.13
N PRO A 81 -4.66 19.49 7.99
CA PRO A 81 -3.52 18.94 7.28
C PRO A 81 -2.32 18.80 8.22
N LEU A 82 -1.58 17.68 8.08
CA LEU A 82 -0.36 17.48 8.85
C LEU A 82 0.58 18.67 8.65
N VAL A 83 0.96 19.30 9.75
CA VAL A 83 1.91 20.41 9.70
C VAL A 83 3.28 19.85 9.35
N ALA A 84 3.87 20.43 8.31
CA ALA A 84 5.23 20.14 7.88
C ALA A 84 6.22 20.31 9.04
N SER A 85 6.81 19.20 9.49
CA SER A 85 7.95 19.20 10.41
C SER A 85 8.84 17.99 10.15
N GLU A 86 10.10 18.10 10.54
CA GLU A 86 11.06 17.00 10.44
C GLU A 86 10.63 15.78 11.26
N ALA A 87 10.04 16.01 12.45
CA ALA A 87 9.51 14.94 13.29
C ALA A 87 8.35 14.19 12.61
N VAL A 88 7.43 14.91 11.98
CA VAL A 88 6.33 14.30 11.21
C VAL A 88 6.88 13.51 10.02
N GLN A 89 7.85 14.08 9.28
CA GLN A 89 8.47 13.40 8.16
C GLN A 89 9.15 12.09 8.59
N HIS A 90 9.99 12.11 9.62
CA HIS A 90 10.64 10.91 10.14
C HIS A 90 9.63 9.87 10.63
N ALA A 91 8.59 10.27 11.36
CA ALA A 91 7.57 9.34 11.83
C ALA A 91 6.83 8.64 10.67
N ILE A 92 6.59 9.34 9.56
CA ILE A 92 6.00 8.76 8.35
C ILE A 92 6.98 7.81 7.67
N GLU A 93 8.23 8.24 7.46
CA GLU A 93 9.27 7.45 6.81
C GLU A 93 9.57 6.16 7.59
N ASP A 94 9.63 6.21 8.92
CA ASP A 94 9.81 5.06 9.80
C ASP A 94 8.64 4.07 9.68
N ALA A 95 7.41 4.57 9.73
CA ALA A 95 6.23 3.72 9.57
C ALA A 95 6.20 3.06 8.18
N VAL A 96 6.52 3.82 7.13
CA VAL A 96 6.63 3.32 5.76
C VAL A 96 7.69 2.23 5.67
N ALA A 97 8.88 2.45 6.23
CA ALA A 97 9.96 1.48 6.25
C ALA A 97 9.54 0.17 6.95
N TRP A 98 8.88 0.27 8.11
CA TRP A 98 8.38 -0.90 8.83
C TRP A 98 7.32 -1.67 8.04
N ALA A 99 6.36 -0.98 7.45
CA ALA A 99 5.32 -1.62 6.64
C ALA A 99 5.92 -2.26 5.38
N ALA A 100 6.87 -1.60 4.72
CA ALA A 100 7.57 -2.12 3.55
C ALA A 100 8.42 -3.36 3.89
N PHE A 101 9.14 -3.31 4.99
CA PHE A 101 9.93 -4.45 5.48
C PHE A 101 9.03 -5.65 5.78
N ALA A 102 7.92 -5.43 6.50
CA ALA A 102 6.93 -6.46 6.76
C ALA A 102 6.36 -7.04 5.45
N ALA A 103 5.97 -6.20 4.49
CA ALA A 103 5.48 -6.64 3.19
C ALA A 103 6.50 -7.52 2.46
N ARG A 104 7.76 -7.09 2.37
CA ARG A 104 8.81 -7.86 1.69
C ARG A 104 9.12 -9.18 2.40
N SER A 105 9.17 -9.18 3.73
CA SER A 105 9.48 -10.37 4.53
C SER A 105 8.38 -11.44 4.47
N THR A 106 7.16 -11.07 4.09
CA THR A 106 6.01 -11.99 3.99
C THR A 106 5.70 -12.40 2.55
N CYS A 107 6.55 -12.02 1.56
CA CYS A 107 6.35 -12.36 0.16
C CYS A 107 6.28 -13.88 -0.06
N ARG A 108 5.13 -14.35 -0.55
CA ARG A 108 4.84 -15.76 -0.82
C ARG A 108 4.12 -15.90 -2.16
N PRO A 109 4.15 -17.09 -2.79
CA PRO A 109 3.36 -17.36 -3.98
C PRO A 109 1.92 -16.88 -3.87
N ALA A 110 1.46 -16.16 -4.88
CA ALA A 110 0.19 -15.46 -4.87
C ALA A 110 -0.48 -15.49 -6.24
N ARG A 111 -1.79 -15.27 -6.22
CA ARG A 111 -2.64 -15.13 -7.40
C ARG A 111 -3.38 -13.81 -7.30
N LEU A 112 -3.49 -13.13 -8.44
CA LEU A 112 -4.31 -11.94 -8.56
C LEU A 112 -5.67 -12.37 -9.14
N GLY A 113 -6.76 -11.95 -8.50
CA GLY A 113 -8.12 -12.26 -8.92
C GLY A 113 -8.99 -11.01 -8.97
N GLY A 114 -9.84 -10.93 -9.99
CA GLY A 114 -10.85 -9.87 -10.15
C GLY A 114 -10.76 -9.19 -11.52
N THR A 115 -11.87 -9.20 -12.26
CA THR A 115 -11.97 -8.57 -13.59
C THR A 115 -12.91 -7.35 -13.59
N THR A 116 -13.78 -7.21 -12.58
CA THR A 116 -14.73 -6.11 -12.42
C THR A 116 -15.06 -5.89 -10.94
N GLY A 117 -14.25 -5.12 -10.22
CA GLY A 117 -14.44 -4.87 -8.79
C GLY A 117 -13.12 -4.70 -8.03
N PRO A 118 -13.10 -4.86 -6.70
CA PRO A 118 -11.85 -4.83 -5.95
C PRO A 118 -10.94 -5.98 -6.40
N ILE A 119 -9.67 -5.69 -6.64
CA ILE A 119 -8.67 -6.71 -7.01
C ILE A 119 -8.26 -7.42 -5.71
N GLN A 120 -8.48 -8.73 -5.67
CA GLN A 120 -8.09 -9.57 -4.55
C GLN A 120 -6.75 -10.24 -4.84
N VAL A 121 -5.88 -10.24 -3.84
CA VAL A 121 -4.59 -10.94 -3.88
C VAL A 121 -4.68 -12.08 -2.90
N ASP A 122 -4.61 -13.31 -3.39
CA ASP A 122 -4.68 -14.53 -2.60
C ASP A 122 -3.35 -15.25 -2.59
N ASP A 123 -3.06 -16.00 -1.53
CA ASP A 123 -1.96 -16.95 -1.56
C ASP A 123 -2.30 -18.21 -2.38
N ALA A 124 -1.34 -19.11 -2.53
CA ALA A 124 -1.53 -20.37 -3.26
C ALA A 124 -2.65 -21.27 -2.70
N GLU A 125 -3.05 -21.08 -1.44
CA GLU A 125 -4.15 -21.82 -0.77
C GLU A 125 -5.50 -21.10 -0.89
N GLY A 126 -5.56 -19.93 -1.55
CA GLY A 126 -6.77 -19.13 -1.69
C GLY A 126 -7.08 -18.28 -0.46
N ARG A 127 -6.11 -18.05 0.44
CA ARG A 127 -6.29 -17.16 1.59
C ARG A 127 -5.95 -15.71 1.19
N PRO A 128 -6.76 -14.73 1.58
CA PRO A 128 -6.57 -13.36 1.15
C PRO A 128 -5.34 -12.73 1.83
N ILE A 129 -4.47 -12.11 1.02
CA ILE A 129 -3.30 -11.32 1.40
C ILE A 129 -3.69 -9.83 1.41
N ALA A 130 -4.26 -9.37 0.31
CA ALA A 130 -4.62 -7.97 0.12
C ALA A 130 -5.92 -7.82 -0.68
N LEU A 131 -6.63 -6.72 -0.43
CA LEU A 131 -7.79 -6.31 -1.20
C LEU A 131 -7.57 -4.88 -1.68
N LEU A 132 -7.62 -4.67 -2.98
CA LEU A 132 -7.34 -3.39 -3.62
C LEU A 132 -8.67 -2.83 -4.14
N THR A 133 -9.14 -1.71 -3.59
CA THR A 133 -10.44 -1.11 -3.96
C THR A 133 -10.26 0.30 -4.51
N SER A 134 -11.05 0.70 -5.51
CA SER A 134 -11.07 2.08 -5.99
C SER A 134 -11.73 2.99 -4.95
N VAL A 135 -11.21 4.20 -4.75
CA VAL A 135 -11.82 5.24 -3.89
C VAL A 135 -13.04 5.89 -4.57
N ASP A 136 -13.17 5.76 -5.89
CA ASP A 136 -14.31 6.31 -6.65
C ASP A 136 -15.58 5.47 -6.44
N GLY A 137 -16.20 5.60 -5.27
CA GLY A 137 -17.57 5.14 -5.01
C GLY A 137 -17.76 4.08 -3.93
N ALA A 138 -16.70 3.57 -3.28
CA ALA A 138 -16.82 2.65 -2.16
C ALA A 138 -16.44 3.32 -0.83
N PRO A 139 -17.13 3.01 0.29
CA PRO A 139 -16.73 3.50 1.60
C PRO A 139 -15.28 3.11 1.90
N ALA A 140 -14.58 3.98 2.64
CA ALA A 140 -13.21 3.73 3.10
C ALA A 140 -13.08 2.31 3.69
N PRO A 141 -11.97 1.60 3.45
CA PRO A 141 -11.81 0.17 3.75
C PRO A 141 -11.82 -0.22 5.25
N ASP A 142 -12.32 0.63 6.13
CA ASP A 142 -12.46 0.39 7.57
C ASP A 142 -13.29 -0.87 7.91
N ALA A 143 -14.08 -1.38 6.94
CA ALA A 143 -14.98 -2.52 7.14
C ALA A 143 -14.39 -3.91 6.77
N VAL A 144 -13.17 -4.01 6.23
CA VAL A 144 -12.60 -5.31 5.78
C VAL A 144 -11.26 -5.65 6.46
N GLU A 145 -11.06 -5.20 7.70
CA GLU A 145 -9.92 -5.66 8.52
C GLU A 145 -10.26 -7.03 9.14
N ARG A 146 -9.98 -8.11 8.41
CA ARG A 146 -9.88 -9.47 8.98
C ARG A 146 -8.41 -9.82 9.19
N ASP A 147 -8.10 -10.58 10.25
CA ASP A 147 -6.72 -10.92 10.64
C ASP A 147 -5.86 -11.37 9.46
N GLY A 148 -4.86 -10.54 9.10
CA GLY A 148 -3.89 -10.79 8.02
C GLY A 148 -4.22 -10.15 6.67
N LEU A 149 -5.44 -9.64 6.44
CA LEU A 149 -5.84 -8.98 5.21
C LEU A 149 -5.46 -7.49 5.22
N VAL A 150 -4.77 -7.04 4.16
CA VAL A 150 -4.45 -5.62 3.95
C VAL A 150 -5.37 -5.02 2.88
N ALA A 151 -6.30 -4.16 3.29
CA ALA A 151 -7.17 -3.43 2.36
C ALA A 151 -6.54 -2.09 1.94
N LEU A 152 -6.41 -1.87 0.64
CA LEU A 152 -5.78 -0.69 0.04
C LEU A 152 -6.81 0.08 -0.77
N ALA A 153 -7.07 1.32 -0.38
CA ALA A 153 -7.85 2.27 -1.18
C ALA A 153 -6.96 2.93 -2.23
N LEU A 154 -7.30 2.73 -3.50
CA LEU A 154 -6.51 3.13 -4.66
C LEU A 154 -7.21 4.20 -5.47
N THR A 155 -6.43 5.10 -6.05
CA THR A 155 -6.96 6.00 -7.08
C THR A 155 -7.27 5.22 -8.36
N ALA A 156 -8.16 5.75 -9.20
CA ALA A 156 -8.51 5.11 -10.48
C ALA A 156 -7.29 4.80 -11.37
N GLY A 157 -6.29 5.70 -11.39
CA GLY A 157 -5.05 5.49 -12.15
C GLY A 157 -4.19 4.33 -11.64
N VAL A 158 -4.16 4.09 -10.33
CA VAL A 158 -3.44 2.94 -9.74
C VAL A 158 -4.21 1.64 -9.96
N THR A 159 -5.54 1.71 -9.91
CA THR A 159 -6.42 0.56 -10.22
C THR A 159 -6.26 0.09 -11.66
N ALA A 160 -6.20 1.03 -12.63
CA ALA A 160 -5.98 0.71 -14.04
C ALA A 160 -4.63 0.01 -14.28
N ARG A 161 -3.54 0.51 -13.68
CA ARG A 161 -2.22 -0.12 -13.77
C ARG A 161 -2.16 -1.53 -13.19
N LEU A 162 -2.94 -1.80 -12.15
CA LEU A 162 -3.03 -3.14 -11.57
C LEU A 162 -3.89 -4.08 -12.44
N ALA A 163 -4.95 -3.57 -13.07
CA ALA A 163 -5.75 -4.34 -14.02
C ALA A 163 -4.89 -4.80 -15.22
N ASP A 164 -4.05 -3.93 -15.76
CA ASP A 164 -3.09 -4.30 -16.82
C ASP A 164 -2.17 -5.45 -16.39
N LEU A 165 -1.79 -5.49 -15.11
CA LEU A 165 -0.94 -6.54 -14.54
C LEU A 165 -1.71 -7.86 -14.34
N VAL A 166 -3.03 -7.80 -14.08
CA VAL A 166 -3.91 -8.98 -14.00
C VAL A 166 -4.14 -9.59 -15.38
N ASP A 167 -4.34 -8.75 -16.40
CA ASP A 167 -4.64 -9.19 -17.76
C ASP A 167 -3.40 -9.60 -18.58
N ALA A 168 -2.20 -9.30 -18.07
CA ALA A 168 -0.96 -9.73 -18.70
C ALA A 168 -0.80 -11.27 -18.66
N PRO A 169 -0.39 -11.91 -19.76
CA PRO A 169 -0.16 -13.35 -19.80
C PRO A 169 1.10 -13.72 -18.99
N HIS A 170 0.91 -14.25 -17.78
CA HIS A 170 1.98 -14.73 -16.87
C HIS A 170 2.17 -16.25 -16.91
#